data_AF-A0A2S8BIM9-F1
#
_entry.id   AF-A0A2S8BIM9-F1
#
_cell.length_a   1.000
_cell.length_b   1.000
_cell.length_c   1.000
_cell.angle_alpha   90.00
_cell.angle_beta   90.00
_cell.angle_gamma   90.00
#
_symmetry.space_group_name_H-M   'P 1'
#
loop_
_entity.id
_entity.type
_entity.pdbx_description
1 polymer ?
#
loop_
_entity_poly.entity_id
_entity_poly.type
_entity_poly.pdbx_seq_one_letter_code
_entity_poly.pdbx_strand_id
1 'polypeptide(L)' 'MLHRRTRPGRQVADAALDTTGRLGLVPLRWALACLLADIGSVAHPPPDVVGVRDACADLVRRRGGNWRDR' A
#
# COMPACT_ATOMS: atom_id res chain seq x y z
N MET A 1 21.86 -1.77 19.44
CA MET A 1 21.01 -0.58 19.18
C MET A 1 21.03 -0.24 17.69
N LEU A 2 20.09 -0.80 16.91
CA LEU A 2 19.97 -0.52 15.47
C LEU A 2 19.29 0.84 15.28
N HIS A 3 20.07 1.84 14.86
CA HIS A 3 19.56 3.13 14.41
C HIS A 3 18.68 2.92 13.16
N ARG A 4 17.35 2.88 13.34
CA ARG A 4 16.39 2.99 12.23
C ARG A 4 16.47 4.40 11.65
N ARG A 5 17.45 4.69 10.80
CA ARG A 5 17.42 5.84 9.90
C ARG A 5 16.17 5.71 9.01
N THR A 6 15.17 6.55 9.21
CA THR A 6 14.05 6.66 8.27
C THR A 6 14.58 7.18 6.94
N ARG A 7 14.64 6.31 5.91
CA ARG A 7 14.97 6.74 4.55
C ARG A 7 13.80 7.55 3.98
N PRO A 8 14.05 8.70 3.32
CA PRO A 8 13.01 9.58 2.76
C PRO A 8 11.94 8.82 1.95
N GLY A 9 12.33 7.74 1.27
CA GLY A 9 11.43 6.93 0.45
C GLY A 9 10.19 6.37 1.17
N ARG A 10 10.29 6.01 2.47
CA ARG A 10 9.10 5.51 3.21
C ARG A 10 8.09 6.62 3.47
N GLN A 11 8.56 7.82 3.82
CA GLN A 11 7.69 8.97 4.04
C GLN A 11 7.01 9.41 2.73
N VAL A 12 7.74 9.36 1.62
CA VAL A 12 7.17 9.60 0.29
C VAL A 12 6.10 8.55 -0.06
N ALA A 13 6.37 7.28 0.23
CA ALA A 13 5.40 6.21 0.01
C ALA A 13 4.15 6.34 0.89
N ASP A 14 4.29 6.73 2.16
CA ASP A 14 3.16 7.01 3.06
C ASP A 14 2.30 8.17 2.52
N ALA A 15 2.92 9.30 2.14
CA ALA A 15 2.19 10.43 1.56
C ALA A 15 1.49 10.07 0.22
N ALA A 16 2.13 9.22 -0.59
CA ALA A 16 1.54 8.71 -1.81
C ALA A 16 0.37 7.74 -1.53
N LEU A 17 0.44 6.92 -0.48
CA LEU A 17 -0.63 6.00 -0.08
C LEU A 17 -1.91 6.78 0.25
N ASP A 18 -1.79 7.87 1.01
CA ASP A 18 -2.92 8.73 1.35
C ASP A 18 -3.47 9.47 0.11
N THR A 19 -2.57 10.00 -0.73
CA THR A 19 -2.96 10.77 -1.92
C THR A 19 -3.69 9.90 -2.93
N THR A 20 -3.18 8.70 -3.21
CA THR A 20 -3.83 7.73 -4.09
C THR A 20 -5.17 7.26 -3.53
N GLY A 21 -5.30 7.19 -2.21
CA GLY A 21 -6.56 6.96 -1.53
C GLY A 21 -7.62 8.02 -1.79
N ARG A 22 -7.25 9.30 -1.65
CA ARG A 22 -8.15 10.42 -1.93
C ARG A 22 -8.55 10.51 -3.41
N LEU A 23 -7.64 10.19 -4.31
CA LEU A 23 -7.87 10.24 -5.76
C LEU A 23 -8.53 8.97 -6.33
N GLY A 24 -8.79 7.94 -5.50
CA GLY A 24 -9.38 6.69 -5.96
C GLY A 24 -8.49 5.86 -6.89
N LEU A 25 -7.17 6.06 -6.86
CA LEU A 25 -6.20 5.36 -7.71
C LEU A 25 -5.89 3.96 -7.16
N VAL A 26 -6.90 3.09 -7.16
CA VAL A 26 -6.89 1.79 -6.47
C VAL A 26 -5.67 0.91 -6.83
N PRO A 27 -5.29 0.71 -8.10
CA PRO A 27 -4.13 -0.14 -8.42
C PRO A 27 -2.81 0.40 -7.87
N LEU A 28 -2.61 1.73 -7.93
CA LEU A 28 -1.40 2.36 -7.42
C LEU A 28 -1.39 2.35 -5.88
N ARG A 29 -2.54 2.57 -5.24
CA ARG A 29 -2.69 2.45 -3.79
C ARG A 29 -2.38 1.03 -3.31
N TRP A 30 -2.80 0.01 -4.07
CA TRP A 30 -2.50 -1.39 -3.78
C TRP A 30 -0.98 -1.65 -3.82
N ALA A 31 -0.30 -1.20 -4.88
CA ALA A 31 1.14 -1.36 -5.02
C ALA A 31 1.93 -0.71 -3.87
N LEU A 32 1.52 0.50 -3.45
CA LEU A 32 2.12 1.21 -2.31
C LEU A 32 1.90 0.47 -0.98
N ALA A 33 0.70 -0.07 -0.76
CA ALA A 33 0.39 -0.85 0.42
C ALA A 33 1.18 -2.17 0.48
N CYS A 34 1.38 -2.85 -0.66
CA CYS A 34 2.28 -4.02 -0.74
C CYS A 34 3.72 -3.64 -0.37
N LEU A 35 4.26 -2.58 -0.98
CA LEU A 35 5.61 -2.10 -0.68
C LEU A 35 5.78 -1.80 0.81
N LEU A 36 4.86 -1.03 1.40
CA LEU A 36 4.92 -0.63 2.82
C LEU A 36 4.66 -1.78 3.78
N ALA A 37 3.91 -2.81 3.39
CA ALA A 37 3.78 -4.03 4.18
C ALA A 37 5.14 -4.75 4.31
N ASP A 38 5.95 -4.74 3.24
CA ASP A 38 7.26 -5.41 3.23
C ASP A 38 8.36 -4.58 3.90
N ILE A 39 8.39 -3.26 3.70
CA ILE A 39 9.48 -2.38 4.20
C ILE A 39 9.12 -1.55 5.44
N GLY A 40 7.86 -1.64 5.87
CA GLY A 40 7.26 -0.87 6.96
C GLY A 40 6.79 0.53 6.56
N SER A 41 5.74 1.01 7.22
CA SER A 41 5.28 2.39 7.18
C SER A 41 5.84 3.20 8.35
N VAL A 42 5.99 4.52 8.15
CA VAL A 42 6.35 5.48 9.21
C VAL A 42 5.09 6.11 9.79
N ALA A 43 4.05 6.32 8.97
CA ALA A 43 2.81 7.01 9.35
C ALA A 43 1.70 6.08 9.84
N HIS A 44 1.67 4.82 9.38
CA HIS A 44 0.58 3.88 9.64
C HIS A 44 1.10 2.66 10.40
N PRO A 45 0.31 2.11 11.34
CA PRO A 45 0.64 0.86 11.98
C PRO A 45 0.56 -0.29 10.94
N PRO A 46 1.39 -1.35 11.07
CA PRO A 46 1.39 -2.48 10.14
C PRO A 46 0.01 -3.10 9.82
N PRO A 47 -0.91 -3.33 10.78
CA PRO A 47 -2.22 -3.89 10.46
C PRO A 47 -3.05 -3.01 9.52
N ASP A 48 -2.94 -1.69 9.62
CA ASP A 48 -3.70 -0.77 8.76
C ASP A 48 -3.20 -0.81 7.33
N VAL A 49 -1.87 -0.89 7.14
CA VAL A 49 -1.25 -1.04 5.81
C VAL A 49 -1.69 -2.34 5.15
N VAL A 50 -1.72 -3.45 5.91
CA VAL A 50 -2.23 -4.74 5.44
C VAL A 50 -3.71 -4.68 5.10
N GLY A 51 -4.52 -4.02 5.93
CA GLY A 51 -5.95 -3.83 5.66
C GLY A 51 -6.21 -3.06 4.36
N VAL A 52 -5.45 -1.98 4.12
CA VAL A 52 -5.53 -1.23 2.86
C VAL A 52 -5.12 -2.09 1.66
N ARG A 53 -4.03 -2.86 1.79
CA ARG A 53 -3.57 -3.78 0.75
C ARG A 53 -4.67 -4.77 0.37
N ASP A 54 -5.27 -5.43 1.35
CA ASP A 54 -6.24 -6.50 1.11
C ASP A 54 -7.55 -5.94 0.52
N ALA A 55 -8.04 -4.80 1.04
CA ALA A 55 -9.21 -4.12 0.49
C ALA A 55 -9.01 -3.65 -0.96
N CYS A 56 -7.81 -3.15 -1.30
CA CYS A 56 -7.50 -2.76 -2.67
C CYS A 56 -7.38 -3.97 -3.60
N ALA A 57 -6.77 -5.07 -3.13
CA ALA A 57 -6.66 -6.31 -3.88
C ALA A 57 -8.05 -6.85 -4.26
N ASP A 58 -8.99 -6.81 -3.31
CA ASP A 58 -10.38 -7.19 -3.51
C ASP A 58 -11.09 -6.32 -4.56
N LEU A 59 -10.86 -5.01 -4.55
CA LEU A 59 -11.39 -4.11 -5.56
C LEU A 59 -10.78 -4.37 -6.94
N VAL A 60 -9.48 -4.65 -7.02
CA VAL A 60 -8.79 -5.00 -8.27
C VAL A 60 -9.30 -6.34 -8.80
N ARG A 61 -9.50 -7.36 -7.96
CA ARG A 61 -10.10 -8.65 -8.39
C ARG A 61 -11.51 -8.47 -8.95
N ARG A 62 -12.34 -7.65 -8.30
CA ARG A 62 -13.73 -7.39 -8.75
C ARG A 62 -13.81 -6.53 -10.01
N ARG A 63 -12.92 -5.53 -10.17
CA ARG A 63 -12.99 -4.54 -11.27
C ARG A 63 -12.01 -4.77 -12.42
N GLY A 64 -10.93 -5.50 -12.18
CA GLY A 64 -9.88 -5.80 -13.17
C GLY A 64 -10.21 -7.00 -14.06
N GLY A 65 -11.36 -7.67 -13.85
CA GLY A 65 -11.73 -8.91 -14.51
C GLY A 65 -10.95 -10.10 -13.95
N ASN A 66 -11.55 -11.29 -13.99
CA ASN A 66 -10.87 -12.55 -13.66
C ASN A 66 -9.60 -12.66 -14.51
N TRP A 67 -8.46 -12.30 -13.93
CA TRP A 67 -7.16 -12.76 -14.39
C TRP A 67 -7.27 -14.28 -14.37
N ARG A 68 -7.39 -14.88 -15.56
CA ARG A 68 -7.70 -16.29 -15.70
C ARG A 68 -6.70 -17.08 -14.87
N ASP A 69 -7.25 -17.81 -13.90
CA ASP A 69 -6.51 -18.82 -13.16
C ASP A 69 -5.95 -19.81 -14.17
N ARG A 70 -4.67 -20.14 -14.02
CA ARG A 70 -3.92 -20.90 -15.02
C ARG A 70 -4.26 -22.38 -14.94
#